data_AF-A0A972N8R5-F1
#
_entry.id   AF-A0A972N8R5-F1
#
_cell.length_a   1.000
_cell.length_b   1.000
_cell.length_c   1.000
_cell.angle_alpha   90.00
_cell.angle_beta   90.00
_cell.angle_gamma   90.00
#
_symmetry.space_group_name_H-M   'P 1'
#
loop_
_entity.id
_entity.type
_entity.pdbx_description
1 polymer ?
#
loop_
_entity_poly.entity_id
_entity_poly.type
_entity_poly.pdbx_seq_one_letter_code
_entity_poly.pdbx_strand_id
1 'polypeptide(L)'
;MGTRGQKGTWGIAWGIVWVVVFLLGMGMAACSHPTPTPTLVELSPPALIGHLVWEDGCLRVRTKDKSVYVVWPDTYRVRLEGQEVIFDTPRGTLRFTLGQEVWVEADPIFNKRRLESLKKEGAIPPACDPPYWEVREAFRLSGASRPAIVPYARVTGTLEREGECWRIRDNAGHVYTLIVRRPFEPHKDTLYYIDWEHHQGIFLHPGDTLFVEGPVYPKWPDLDDRCPGPYLFTRDGHPVER
;
A
#
# COMPACT_ATOMS: atom_id res chain seq x y z
N MET A 1 -65.90 9.12 -66.49
CA MET A 1 -65.78 9.76 -65.15
C MET A 1 -64.89 8.88 -64.29
N GLY A 2 -63.90 9.48 -63.63
CA GLY A 2 -62.63 8.85 -63.29
C GLY A 2 -62.58 8.13 -61.94
N THR A 3 -61.85 7.02 -61.93
CA THR A 3 -61.43 6.29 -60.73
C THR A 3 -60.12 6.89 -60.20
N ARG A 4 -60.18 7.61 -59.07
CA ARG A 4 -59.01 8.15 -58.37
C ARG A 4 -58.44 7.08 -57.43
N GLY A 5 -57.19 6.69 -57.69
CA GLY A 5 -56.47 5.67 -56.96
C GLY A 5 -56.05 6.09 -55.56
N GLN A 6 -56.27 5.20 -54.60
CA GLN A 6 -55.78 5.27 -53.23
C GLN A 6 -54.43 4.57 -53.16
N LYS A 7 -53.35 5.30 -53.48
CA LYS A 7 -51.95 4.89 -53.26
C LYS A 7 -51.34 5.88 -52.30
N GLY A 8 -51.20 5.53 -51.01
CA GLY A 8 -50.63 6.52 -50.08
C GLY A 8 -50.43 6.15 -48.62
N THR A 9 -50.45 4.88 -48.22
CA THR A 9 -50.28 4.54 -46.77
C THR A 9 -49.29 3.43 -46.48
N TRP A 10 -48.79 2.70 -47.50
CA TRP A 10 -47.90 1.55 -47.26
C TRP A 10 -46.44 1.92 -46.95
N GLY A 11 -45.97 3.11 -47.34
CA GLY A 11 -44.58 3.52 -47.12
C GLY A 11 -44.26 3.97 -45.68
N ILE A 12 -45.26 4.48 -44.96
CA ILE A 12 -45.03 5.09 -43.63
C ILE A 12 -44.87 4.01 -42.55
N ALA A 13 -45.57 2.88 -42.69
CA ALA A 13 -45.48 1.77 -41.74
C ALA A 13 -44.09 1.11 -41.73
N TRP A 14 -43.43 1.03 -42.89
CA TRP A 14 -42.09 0.41 -42.99
C TRP A 14 -40.98 1.28 -42.39
N GLY A 15 -41.09 2.60 -42.46
CA GLY A 15 -40.09 3.51 -41.88
C GLY A 15 -40.01 3.42 -40.36
N ILE A 16 -41.16 3.28 -39.67
CA ILE A 16 -41.21 3.20 -38.21
C ILE A 16 -40.56 1.91 -37.69
N VAL A 17 -40.76 0.79 -38.39
CA VAL A 17 -40.15 -0.50 -38.02
C VAL A 17 -38.62 -0.41 -38.06
N TRP A 18 -38.05 0.23 -39.09
CA TRP A 18 -36.59 0.40 -39.19
C TRP A 18 -36.02 1.32 -38.12
N VAL A 19 -36.73 2.40 -37.75
CA VAL A 19 -36.30 3.30 -36.67
C VAL A 19 -36.30 2.59 -35.31
N VAL A 20 -37.32 1.76 -35.03
CA VAL A 20 -37.38 0.97 -33.79
C VAL A 20 -36.27 -0.08 -33.74
N VAL A 21 -35.99 -0.77 -34.84
CA VAL A 21 -34.88 -1.75 -34.93
C VAL A 21 -33.53 -1.07 -34.75
N PHE A 22 -33.33 0.12 -35.33
CA PHE A 22 -32.06 0.85 -35.21
C PHE A 22 -31.83 1.39 -33.78
N LEU A 23 -32.90 1.88 -33.13
CA LEU A 23 -32.83 2.32 -31.72
C LEU A 23 -32.60 1.15 -30.76
N LEU A 24 -33.13 -0.04 -31.04
CA LEU A 24 -32.83 -1.25 -30.27
C LEU A 24 -31.42 -1.79 -30.53
N GLY A 25 -30.87 -1.62 -31.73
CA GLY A 25 -29.52 -2.06 -32.09
C GLY A 25 -28.38 -1.22 -31.50
N MET A 26 -28.59 0.07 -31.28
CA MET A 26 -27.56 0.98 -30.74
C MET A 26 -27.43 0.95 -29.22
N GLY A 27 -28.35 0.30 -28.49
CA GLY A 27 -28.34 0.23 -27.03
C GLY A 27 -27.29 -0.71 -26.41
N MET A 28 -26.56 -1.52 -27.20
CA MET A 28 -25.63 -2.53 -26.67
C MET A 28 -24.14 -2.22 -26.91
N ALA A 29 -23.80 -1.03 -27.41
CA ALA A 29 -22.42 -0.56 -27.55
C ALA A 29 -21.94 0.30 -26.37
N ALA A 30 -22.54 0.14 -25.19
CA ALA A 30 -22.07 0.79 -23.97
C ALA A 30 -20.77 0.11 -23.49
N CYS A 31 -19.64 0.71 -23.90
CA CYS A 31 -18.37 0.76 -23.19
C CYS A 31 -18.01 -0.48 -22.37
N SER A 32 -17.55 -1.55 -23.02
CA SER A 32 -16.71 -2.56 -22.38
C SER A 32 -15.31 -1.98 -22.14
N HIS A 33 -15.21 -0.97 -21.26
CA HIS A 33 -13.92 -0.61 -20.69
C HIS A 33 -13.49 -1.79 -19.81
N PRO A 34 -12.33 -2.42 -20.05
CA PRO A 34 -11.85 -3.49 -19.18
C PRO A 34 -11.70 -2.90 -17.78
N THR A 35 -12.59 -3.30 -16.88
CA THR A 35 -12.50 -2.96 -15.45
C THR A 35 -11.13 -3.44 -14.98
N PRO A 36 -10.25 -2.56 -14.48
CA PRO A 36 -8.94 -2.97 -14.01
C PRO A 36 -9.14 -4.05 -12.95
N THR A 37 -8.59 -5.23 -13.20
CA THR A 37 -8.69 -6.34 -12.25
C THR A 37 -7.89 -5.94 -11.01
N PRO A 38 -8.52 -5.80 -9.83
CA PRO A 38 -7.79 -5.50 -8.62
C PRO A 38 -6.78 -6.60 -8.37
N THR A 39 -5.55 -6.21 -8.05
CA THR A 39 -4.43 -7.12 -7.79
C THR A 39 -3.98 -6.86 -6.36
N LEU A 40 -4.10 -7.86 -5.48
CA LEU A 40 -3.48 -7.82 -4.16
C LEU A 40 -1.96 -7.97 -4.35
N VAL A 41 -1.19 -6.93 -4.05
CA VAL A 41 0.27 -7.04 -3.96
C VAL A 41 0.65 -6.88 -2.49
N GLU A 42 0.95 -8.01 -1.85
CA GLU A 42 1.55 -8.02 -0.52
C GLU A 42 2.98 -7.49 -0.67
N LEU A 43 3.18 -6.22 -0.31
CA LEU A 43 4.47 -5.56 -0.30
C LEU A 43 4.87 -5.40 1.15
N SER A 44 5.40 -6.46 1.78
CA SER A 44 6.19 -6.26 3.01
C SER A 44 7.18 -5.13 2.71
N PRO A 45 7.26 -4.07 3.54
CA PRO A 45 8.26 -3.02 3.32
C PRO A 45 9.60 -3.74 3.22
N PRO A 46 10.49 -3.36 2.30
CA PRO A 46 11.81 -3.96 2.28
C PRO A 46 12.41 -3.74 3.68
N ALA A 47 12.70 -4.86 4.31
CA ALA A 47 13.25 -4.90 5.65
C ALA A 47 14.47 -5.81 5.62
N LEU A 48 15.53 -5.34 6.26
CA LEU A 48 16.75 -6.09 6.45
C LEU A 48 16.70 -6.75 7.82
N ILE A 49 16.75 -8.08 7.82
CA ILE A 49 16.93 -8.87 9.04
C ILE A 49 18.33 -9.47 8.99
N GLY A 50 19.15 -9.14 9.97
CA GLY A 50 20.54 -9.60 10.00
C GLY A 50 21.27 -9.12 11.24
N HIS A 51 22.57 -9.35 11.28
CA HIS A 51 23.40 -8.98 12.42
C HIS A 51 24.09 -7.65 12.16
N LEU A 52 24.08 -6.77 13.15
CA LEU A 52 24.81 -5.51 13.09
C LEU A 52 26.31 -5.80 13.22
N VAL A 53 27.11 -5.37 12.27
CA VAL A 53 28.55 -5.69 12.22
C VAL A 53 29.35 -4.46 11.80
N TRP A 54 30.61 -4.43 12.20
CA TRP A 54 31.56 -3.41 11.80
C TRP A 54 32.58 -4.06 10.85
N GLU A 55 32.50 -3.75 9.57
CA GLU A 55 33.34 -4.34 8.51
C GLU A 55 33.95 -3.23 7.67
N ASP A 56 35.26 -3.30 7.43
CA ASP A 56 35.99 -2.34 6.58
C ASP A 56 35.80 -0.87 6.97
N GLY A 57 35.62 -0.62 8.28
CA GLY A 57 35.37 0.72 8.81
C GLY A 57 33.92 1.22 8.66
N CYS A 58 33.01 0.35 8.26
CA CYS A 58 31.61 0.68 7.97
C CYS A 58 30.67 -0.13 8.84
N LEU A 59 29.63 0.52 9.37
CA LEU A 59 28.54 -0.16 10.05
C LEU A 59 27.61 -0.81 9.02
N ARG A 60 27.47 -2.13 9.08
CA ARG A 60 26.71 -2.92 8.12
C ARG A 60 25.70 -3.82 8.81
N VAL A 61 24.70 -4.25 8.05
CA VAL A 61 23.80 -5.33 8.44
C VAL A 61 24.15 -6.55 7.60
N ARG A 62 24.67 -7.58 8.27
CA ARG A 62 25.03 -8.86 7.66
C ARG A 62 23.84 -9.80 7.73
N THR A 63 23.24 -10.01 6.57
CA THR A 63 22.22 -11.02 6.32
C THR A 63 22.87 -12.38 6.01
N LYS A 64 22.06 -13.42 5.79
CA LYS A 64 22.56 -14.74 5.39
C LYS A 64 23.36 -14.70 4.07
N ASP A 65 22.95 -13.83 3.14
CA ASP A 65 23.44 -13.86 1.76
C ASP A 65 24.41 -12.72 1.43
N LYS A 66 24.40 -11.64 2.22
CA LYS A 66 25.16 -10.41 1.92
C LYS A 66 25.36 -9.53 3.15
N SER A 67 26.40 -8.69 3.10
CA SER A 67 26.64 -7.60 4.05
C SER A 67 26.30 -6.25 3.40
N VAL A 68 25.34 -5.54 3.98
CA VAL A 68 24.75 -4.33 3.40
C VAL A 68 25.15 -3.10 4.20
N TYR A 69 25.65 -2.06 3.54
CA TYR A 69 25.82 -0.77 4.19
C TYR A 69 24.47 -0.06 4.32
N VAL A 70 24.15 0.38 5.53
CA VAL A 70 22.91 1.08 5.82
C VAL A 70 23.19 2.56 6.02
N VAL A 71 22.51 3.37 5.21
CA VAL A 71 22.50 4.82 5.27
C VAL A 71 21.42 5.24 6.24
N TRP A 72 21.84 5.84 7.35
CA TRP A 72 20.92 6.31 8.39
C TRP A 72 20.36 7.69 8.03
N PRO A 73 19.14 8.03 8.47
CA PRO A 73 18.62 9.39 8.32
C PRO A 73 19.57 10.40 8.96
N ASP A 74 19.65 11.61 8.42
CA ASP A 74 20.45 12.72 8.93
C ASP A 74 20.11 13.12 10.37
N THR A 75 18.86 12.88 10.78
CA THR A 75 18.38 13.06 12.15
C THR A 75 18.95 12.05 13.14
N TYR A 76 19.60 10.98 12.67
CA TYR A 76 20.21 9.95 13.51
C TYR A 76 21.70 10.25 13.65
N ARG A 77 22.18 10.32 14.89
CA ARG A 77 23.63 10.34 15.15
C ARG A 77 24.08 8.96 15.58
N VAL A 78 24.97 8.39 14.79
CA VAL A 78 25.52 7.04 15.03
C VAL A 78 26.93 7.19 15.60
N ARG A 79 27.18 6.51 16.73
CA ARG A 79 28.51 6.42 17.32
C ARG A 79 28.80 5.00 17.78
N LEU A 80 30.07 4.62 17.71
CA LEU A 80 30.57 3.34 18.16
C LEU A 80 31.39 3.54 19.44
N GLU A 81 30.98 2.91 20.52
CA GLU A 81 31.65 2.91 21.82
C GLU A 81 32.06 1.47 22.15
N GLY A 82 33.26 1.08 21.73
CA GLY A 82 33.72 -0.31 21.85
C GLY A 82 32.91 -1.26 20.97
N GLN A 83 32.12 -2.13 21.59
CA GLN A 83 31.19 -3.03 20.88
C GLN A 83 29.74 -2.52 20.86
N GLU A 84 29.45 -1.41 21.54
CA GLU A 84 28.12 -0.80 21.49
C GLU A 84 28.01 0.17 20.31
N VAL A 85 26.94 0.03 19.56
CA VAL A 85 26.50 0.99 18.55
C VAL A 85 25.33 1.76 19.13
N ILE A 86 25.52 3.08 19.26
CA ILE A 86 24.55 3.99 19.86
C ILE A 86 23.96 4.86 18.76
N PHE A 87 22.64 4.91 18.70
CA PHE A 87 21.88 5.77 17.80
C PHE A 87 21.12 6.79 18.63
N ASP A 88 21.51 8.05 18.52
CA ASP A 88 20.73 9.15 19.08
C ASP A 88 19.73 9.60 18.01
N THR A 89 18.44 9.33 18.27
CA THR A 89 17.32 9.59 17.34
C THR A 89 16.39 10.68 17.90
N PRO A 90 15.51 11.29 17.09
CA PRO A 90 14.50 12.23 17.60
C PRO A 90 13.56 11.64 18.66
N ARG A 91 13.41 10.30 18.70
CA ARG A 91 12.54 9.58 19.65
C ARG A 91 13.28 9.09 20.90
N GLY A 92 14.59 9.30 20.97
CA GLY A 92 15.44 8.85 22.07
C GLY A 92 16.67 8.08 21.59
N THR A 93 17.43 7.52 22.55
CA THR A 93 18.67 6.79 22.27
C THR A 93 18.41 5.29 22.17
N LEU A 94 18.81 4.68 21.05
CA LEU A 94 18.83 3.23 20.87
C LEU A 94 20.26 2.71 21.05
N ARG A 95 20.39 1.56 21.69
CA ARG A 95 21.69 0.89 21.90
C ARG A 95 21.62 -0.53 21.36
N PHE A 96 22.61 -0.88 20.56
CA PHE A 96 22.79 -2.21 19.99
C PHE A 96 24.21 -2.68 20.26
N THR A 97 24.40 -4.00 20.33
CA THR A 97 25.73 -4.58 20.38
C THR A 97 26.11 -5.09 18.99
N LEU A 98 27.39 -4.96 18.60
CA LEU A 98 27.90 -5.65 17.42
C LEU A 98 27.68 -7.16 17.56
N GLY A 99 27.30 -7.82 16.46
CA GLY A 99 26.87 -9.21 16.42
C GLY A 99 25.42 -9.44 16.88
N GLN A 100 24.69 -8.41 17.28
CA GLN A 100 23.27 -8.54 17.63
C GLN A 100 22.40 -8.60 16.36
N GLU A 101 21.39 -9.47 16.36
CA GLU A 101 20.35 -9.47 15.33
C GLU A 101 19.48 -8.19 15.45
N VAL A 102 19.25 -7.56 14.31
CA VAL A 102 18.49 -6.33 14.15
C VAL A 102 17.48 -6.48 13.01
N TRP A 103 16.37 -5.76 13.15
CA TRP A 103 15.39 -5.58 12.10
C TRP A 103 15.42 -4.10 11.70
N VAL A 104 15.69 -3.85 10.43
CA VAL A 104 15.84 -2.49 9.90
C VAL A 104 14.89 -2.33 8.73
N GLU A 105 13.94 -1.42 8.86
CA GLU A 105 13.09 -1.01 7.75
C GLU A 105 13.93 -0.11 6.83
N ALA A 106 14.23 -0.60 5.63
CA ALA A 106 15.16 0.07 4.73
C ALA A 106 14.89 -0.25 3.26
N ASP A 107 15.07 0.74 2.39
CA ASP A 107 14.92 0.54 0.95
C ASP A 107 16.29 0.42 0.26
N PRO A 108 16.44 -0.49 -0.72
CA PRO A 108 17.63 -0.51 -1.55
C PRO A 108 17.77 0.78 -2.38
N ILE A 109 18.97 1.35 -2.41
CA ILE A 109 19.26 2.54 -3.21
C ILE A 109 19.65 2.09 -4.63
N PHE A 110 18.67 2.04 -5.54
CA PHE A 110 18.92 1.72 -6.96
C PHE A 110 19.10 2.95 -7.84
N ASN A 111 18.60 4.11 -7.39
CA ASN A 111 18.66 5.34 -8.18
C ASN A 111 20.07 5.96 -8.12
N LYS A 112 20.77 5.98 -9.27
CA LYS A 112 22.12 6.56 -9.38
C LYS A 112 22.19 8.02 -8.92
N ARG A 113 21.17 8.83 -9.22
CA ARG A 113 21.14 10.24 -8.79
C ARG A 113 21.06 10.36 -7.26
N ARG A 114 20.23 9.53 -6.61
CA ARG A 114 20.13 9.49 -5.14
C ARG A 114 21.45 9.02 -4.52
N LEU A 115 22.06 7.98 -5.08
CA LEU A 115 23.34 7.45 -4.61
C LEU A 115 24.46 8.51 -4.67
N GLU A 116 24.60 9.22 -5.79
CA GLU A 116 25.60 10.27 -5.93
C GLU A 116 25.32 11.47 -5.01
N SER A 117 24.06 11.79 -4.74
CA SER A 117 23.68 12.79 -3.73
C SER A 117 24.17 12.39 -2.35
N LEU A 118 23.86 11.17 -1.91
CA LEU A 118 24.25 10.64 -0.60
C LEU A 118 25.77 10.59 -0.41
N LYS A 119 26.52 10.25 -1.47
CA LYS A 119 27.99 10.30 -1.46
C LYS A 119 28.50 11.74 -1.30
N LYS A 120 27.92 12.69 -2.04
CA LYS A 120 28.30 14.11 -1.98
C LYS A 120 27.96 14.73 -0.62
N GLU A 121 26.85 14.32 -0.01
CA GLU A 121 26.42 14.71 1.33
C GLU A 121 27.30 14.09 2.44
N GLY A 122 28.15 13.11 2.10
CA GLY A 122 29.00 12.41 3.06
C GLY A 122 28.28 11.33 3.87
N ALA A 123 27.03 11.00 3.53
CA ALA A 123 26.26 9.94 4.18
C ALA A 123 26.80 8.53 3.87
N ILE A 124 27.49 8.38 2.74
CA ILE A 124 28.19 7.17 2.35
C ILE A 124 29.69 7.46 2.27
N PRO A 125 30.50 6.98 3.23
CA PRO A 125 31.95 7.11 3.18
C PRO A 125 32.53 6.45 1.93
N PRO A 126 33.59 7.01 1.31
CA PRO A 126 34.20 6.45 0.10
C PRO A 126 34.72 5.01 0.25
N ALA A 127 35.06 4.61 1.48
CA ALA A 127 35.55 3.27 1.79
C ALA A 127 34.44 2.21 1.90
N CYS A 128 33.16 2.62 1.95
CA CYS A 128 32.06 1.69 2.12
C CYS A 128 31.56 1.19 0.77
N ASP A 129 31.81 -0.09 0.49
CA ASP A 129 31.40 -0.74 -0.75
C ASP A 129 29.89 -1.08 -0.80
N PRO A 130 29.28 -1.15 -1.99
CA PRO A 130 27.89 -1.57 -2.17
C PRO A 130 27.65 -3.02 -1.69
N PRO A 131 26.39 -3.44 -1.45
CA PRO A 131 25.14 -2.71 -1.69
C PRO A 131 24.77 -1.72 -0.58
N TYR A 132 24.01 -0.68 -0.96
CA TYR A 132 23.56 0.42 -0.08
C TYR A 132 22.05 0.42 0.10
N TRP A 133 21.59 0.57 1.34
CA TRP A 133 20.17 0.64 1.69
C TRP A 133 19.93 1.86 2.59
N GLU A 134 18.85 2.58 2.37
CA GLU A 134 18.47 3.77 3.13
C GLU A 134 17.46 3.39 4.23
N VAL A 135 17.80 3.66 5.48
CA VAL A 135 16.99 3.30 6.65
C VAL A 135 15.85 4.28 6.85
N ARG A 136 14.63 3.76 7.01
CA ARG A 136 13.47 4.50 7.52
C ARG A 136 13.43 4.44 9.05
N GLU A 137 13.54 3.24 9.60
CA GLU A 137 13.45 3.01 11.04
C GLU A 137 14.20 1.71 11.42
N ALA A 138 14.79 1.66 12.63
CA ALA A 138 15.52 0.49 13.10
C ALA A 138 15.03 0.03 14.47
N PHE A 139 14.94 -1.30 14.62
CA PHE A 139 14.38 -1.95 15.78
C PHE A 139 15.27 -3.09 16.27
N ARG A 140 15.18 -3.34 17.58
CA ARG A 140 15.85 -4.44 18.25
C ARG A 140 14.97 -5.69 18.21
N LEU A 141 15.52 -6.80 17.71
CA LEU A 141 14.97 -8.13 17.93
C LEU A 141 15.60 -8.71 19.21
N SER A 142 15.04 -8.41 20.38
CA SER A 142 15.38 -9.16 21.59
C SER A 142 14.45 -10.37 21.71
N GLY A 143 14.98 -11.51 22.17
CA GLY A 143 14.38 -12.85 22.11
C GLY A 143 13.10 -13.10 22.91
N ALA A 144 12.13 -12.18 22.94
CA ALA A 144 10.80 -12.43 23.51
C ALA A 144 9.61 -12.04 22.62
N SER A 145 9.84 -11.29 21.54
CA SER A 145 8.79 -11.02 20.57
C SER A 145 9.46 -10.42 19.34
N ARG A 146 9.53 -11.19 18.25
CA ARG A 146 9.62 -10.56 16.93
C ARG A 146 8.52 -9.48 16.93
N PRO A 147 8.81 -8.20 16.64
CA PRO A 147 7.74 -7.26 16.38
C PRO A 147 6.86 -7.99 15.37
N ALA A 148 5.57 -8.15 15.71
CA ALA A 148 4.63 -8.81 14.82
C ALA A 148 4.87 -8.16 13.48
N ILE A 149 5.31 -8.94 12.49
CA ILE A 149 5.43 -8.45 11.12
C ILE A 149 4.06 -7.83 10.90
N VAL A 150 4.00 -6.52 10.75
CA VAL A 150 2.77 -5.87 10.34
C VAL A 150 2.91 -5.87 8.83
N PRO A 151 2.42 -6.92 8.13
CA PRO A 151 2.52 -6.99 6.69
C PRO A 151 2.03 -5.66 6.12
N TYR A 152 2.74 -5.06 5.19
CA TYR A 152 2.24 -3.87 4.52
C TYR A 152 1.63 -4.34 3.20
N ALA A 153 0.49 -3.78 2.82
CA ALA A 153 -0.13 -4.17 1.57
C ALA A 153 -0.64 -2.95 0.81
N ARG A 154 -0.58 -3.08 -0.51
CA ARG A 154 -1.13 -2.16 -1.46
C ARG A 154 -2.24 -2.88 -2.20
N VAL A 155 -3.46 -2.38 -2.06
CA VAL A 155 -4.66 -3.10 -2.43
C VAL A 155 -5.58 -2.20 -3.23
N THR A 156 -5.99 -2.67 -4.39
CA THR A 156 -7.16 -2.12 -5.08
C THR A 156 -8.36 -2.97 -4.73
N GLY A 157 -9.46 -2.36 -4.29
CA GLY A 157 -10.68 -3.05 -3.92
C GLY A 157 -11.93 -2.26 -4.28
N THR A 158 -13.07 -2.93 -4.31
CA THR A 158 -14.37 -2.27 -4.47
C THR A 158 -15.06 -2.20 -3.12
N LEU A 159 -15.57 -1.02 -2.75
CA LEU A 159 -16.31 -0.83 -1.52
C LEU A 159 -17.63 -1.60 -1.56
N GLU A 160 -17.87 -2.49 -0.59
CA GLU A 160 -19.13 -3.25 -0.53
C GLU A 160 -20.25 -2.47 0.18
N ARG A 161 -19.88 -1.73 1.22
CA ARG A 161 -20.80 -1.04 2.13
C ARG A 161 -20.24 0.31 2.52
N GLU A 162 -21.14 1.25 2.81
CA GLU A 162 -20.78 2.56 3.35
C GLU A 162 -19.96 2.40 4.63
N GLY A 163 -19.05 3.35 4.85
CA GLY A 163 -18.21 3.36 6.04
C GLY A 163 -19.06 3.53 7.29
N GLU A 164 -18.91 2.63 8.25
CA GLU A 164 -19.50 2.81 9.56
C GLU A 164 -18.57 3.70 10.40
N CYS A 165 -19.13 4.64 11.16
CA CYS A 165 -18.35 5.46 12.08
C CYS A 165 -18.08 4.66 13.36
N TRP A 166 -16.81 4.46 13.67
CA TRP A 166 -16.36 3.73 14.85
C TRP A 166 -15.53 4.64 15.74
N ARG A 167 -15.69 4.48 17.05
CA ARG A 167 -14.85 5.15 18.04
C ARG A 167 -14.06 4.09 18.79
N ILE A 168 -12.76 4.10 18.62
CA ILE A 168 -11.85 3.16 19.28
C ILE A 168 -11.04 3.98 20.28
N ARG A 169 -11.35 3.78 21.56
CA ARG A 169 -10.85 4.62 22.67
C ARG A 169 -11.19 6.10 22.43
N ASP A 170 -10.17 6.95 22.29
CA ASP A 170 -10.32 8.39 22.11
C ASP A 170 -10.35 8.85 20.65
N ASN A 171 -10.04 7.94 19.70
CA ASN A 171 -10.00 8.25 18.27
C ASN A 171 -11.30 7.81 17.58
N ALA A 172 -11.89 8.71 16.80
CA ALA A 172 -12.98 8.40 15.88
C ALA A 172 -12.42 8.13 14.49
N GLY A 173 -12.85 7.06 13.84
CA GLY A 173 -12.48 6.71 12.48
C GLY A 173 -13.66 6.08 11.74
N HIS A 174 -13.56 5.97 10.42
CA HIS A 174 -14.54 5.25 9.61
C HIS A 174 -13.96 3.89 9.20
N VAL A 175 -14.76 2.83 9.37
CA VAL A 175 -14.39 1.48 8.96
C VAL A 175 -15.16 1.13 7.69
N TYR A 176 -14.43 0.82 6.64
CA TYR A 176 -14.91 0.48 5.31
C TYR A 176 -14.67 -1.00 5.03
N THR A 177 -15.59 -1.64 4.33
CA THR A 177 -15.43 -3.03 3.87
C THR A 177 -15.05 -3.05 2.40
N LEU A 178 -13.83 -3.49 2.11
CA LEU A 178 -13.28 -3.62 0.77
C LEU A 178 -13.36 -5.07 0.30
N ILE A 179 -13.91 -5.27 -0.89
CA ILE A 179 -13.89 -6.55 -1.60
C ILE A 179 -12.72 -6.53 -2.57
N VAL A 180 -11.81 -7.48 -2.37
CA VAL A 180 -10.57 -7.58 -3.12
C VAL A 180 -10.60 -8.92 -3.85
N ARG A 181 -10.29 -8.90 -5.15
CA ARG A 181 -10.15 -10.13 -5.92
C ARG A 181 -8.68 -10.42 -6.05
N ARG A 182 -8.27 -11.65 -5.76
CA ARG A 182 -6.91 -12.08 -6.11
C ARG A 182 -6.85 -12.35 -7.61
N PRO A 183 -5.75 -11.99 -8.27
CA PRO A 183 -5.50 -12.51 -9.60
C PRO A 183 -5.40 -14.04 -9.48
N PHE A 184 -6.11 -14.76 -10.35
CA PHE A 184 -6.09 -16.23 -10.46
C PHE A 184 -6.86 -17.05 -9.41
N GLU A 185 -7.55 -16.44 -8.46
CA GLU A 185 -8.48 -17.17 -7.58
C GLU A 185 -9.93 -16.67 -7.79
N PRO A 186 -10.92 -17.58 -7.89
CA PRO A 186 -12.34 -17.19 -8.03
C PRO A 186 -12.93 -16.65 -6.71
N HIS A 187 -12.21 -16.81 -5.59
CA HIS A 187 -12.66 -16.37 -4.29
C HIS A 187 -12.40 -14.88 -4.08
N LYS A 188 -13.37 -14.21 -3.45
CA LYS A 188 -13.26 -12.82 -3.02
C LYS A 188 -12.70 -12.83 -1.60
N ASP A 189 -11.70 -11.98 -1.35
CA ASP A 189 -11.29 -11.67 0.02
C ASP A 189 -12.00 -10.40 0.49
N THR A 190 -12.33 -10.38 1.77
CA THR A 190 -12.85 -9.19 2.44
C THR A 190 -11.74 -8.60 3.30
N LEU A 191 -11.42 -7.33 3.05
CA LEU A 191 -10.46 -6.54 3.82
C LEU A 191 -11.18 -5.38 4.48
N TYR A 192 -10.87 -5.13 5.75
CA TYR A 192 -11.41 -3.97 6.47
C TYR A 192 -10.41 -2.82 6.40
N TYR A 193 -10.83 -1.68 5.85
CA TYR A 193 -10.01 -0.47 5.78
C TYR A 193 -10.46 0.51 6.85
N ILE A 194 -9.54 1.04 7.65
CA ILE A 194 -9.86 2.03 8.68
C ILE A 194 -9.20 3.36 8.33
N ASP A 195 -10.02 4.39 8.16
CA ASP A 195 -9.57 5.76 7.99
C ASP A 195 -9.72 6.54 9.31
N TRP A 196 -8.59 6.97 9.86
CA TRP A 196 -8.52 7.70 11.13
C TRP A 196 -8.48 9.21 10.96
N GLU A 197 -7.99 9.66 9.82
CA GLU A 197 -7.99 11.08 9.51
C GLU A 197 -9.36 11.37 8.95
N HIS A 198 -10.11 12.25 9.62
CA HIS A 198 -11.34 12.80 9.04
C HIS A 198 -10.94 13.54 7.76
N HIS A 199 -10.88 12.84 6.62
CA HIS A 199 -10.85 13.44 5.31
C HIS A 199 -12.19 14.13 5.13
N GLN A 200 -12.32 15.33 5.68
CA GLN A 200 -13.52 16.14 5.63
C GLN A 200 -13.79 16.47 4.16
N GLY A 201 -14.68 15.70 3.53
CA GLY A 201 -15.15 15.96 2.18
C GLY A 201 -15.16 14.77 1.22
N ILE A 202 -14.56 13.62 1.57
CA ILE A 202 -14.61 12.43 0.69
C ILE A 202 -15.74 11.52 1.15
N PHE A 203 -16.85 11.54 0.42
CA PHE A 203 -17.94 10.59 0.59
C PHE A 203 -17.66 9.37 -0.28
N LEU A 204 -17.40 8.23 0.37
CA LEU A 204 -17.19 6.95 -0.29
C LEU A 204 -18.53 6.19 -0.35
N HIS A 205 -18.92 5.74 -1.53
CA HIS A 205 -20.17 5.04 -1.79
C HIS A 205 -19.94 3.57 -2.16
N PRO A 206 -20.91 2.67 -1.87
CA PRO A 206 -20.83 1.28 -2.31
C PRO A 206 -20.66 1.19 -3.83
N GLY A 207 -19.69 0.39 -4.27
CA GLY A 207 -19.30 0.27 -5.67
C GLY A 207 -18.07 1.10 -6.07
N ASP A 208 -17.63 2.03 -5.24
CA ASP A 208 -16.41 2.80 -5.50
C ASP A 208 -15.19 1.89 -5.50
N THR A 209 -14.26 2.15 -6.42
CA THR A 209 -12.99 1.43 -6.48
C THR A 209 -11.91 2.26 -5.80
N LEU A 210 -11.32 1.70 -4.75
CA LEU A 210 -10.35 2.36 -3.89
C LEU A 210 -8.98 1.71 -4.05
N PHE A 211 -7.96 2.55 -3.98
CA PHE A 211 -6.58 2.13 -3.86
C PHE A 211 -6.10 2.50 -2.47
N VAL A 212 -5.75 1.49 -1.68
CA VAL A 212 -5.39 1.62 -0.27
C VAL A 212 -3.99 1.06 -0.05
N GLU A 213 -3.17 1.76 0.71
CA GLU A 213 -1.81 1.38 1.02
C GLU A 213 -1.54 1.54 2.52
N GLY A 214 -1.07 0.48 3.17
CA GLY A 214 -1.00 0.50 4.62
C GLY A 214 -0.57 -0.79 5.31
N PRO A 215 -0.19 -0.72 6.60
CA PRO A 215 -0.03 -1.90 7.43
C PRO A 215 -1.32 -2.74 7.54
N VAL A 216 -1.15 -4.05 7.54
CA VAL A 216 -2.13 -5.12 7.63
C VAL A 216 -1.98 -5.81 8.98
N TYR A 217 -3.08 -5.91 9.71
CA TYR A 217 -3.13 -6.59 11.00
C TYR A 217 -4.06 -7.80 10.90
N PRO A 218 -3.62 -9.01 11.27
CA PRO A 218 -4.44 -10.22 11.15
C PRO A 218 -5.61 -10.25 12.13
N LYS A 219 -5.48 -9.55 13.26
CA LYS A 219 -6.55 -9.32 14.25
C LYS A 219 -6.19 -8.07 15.06
N TRP A 220 -7.15 -7.16 15.26
CA TRP A 220 -6.96 -6.05 16.19
C TRP A 220 -7.42 -6.47 17.59
N PRO A 221 -6.60 -6.26 18.65
CA PRO A 221 -6.88 -6.79 19.99
C PRO A 221 -8.08 -6.13 20.69
N ASP A 222 -8.51 -4.94 20.25
CA ASP A 222 -9.57 -4.15 20.90
C ASP A 222 -10.84 -3.97 20.04
N LEU A 223 -10.93 -4.64 18.88
CA LEU A 223 -12.17 -4.65 18.09
C LEU A 223 -13.04 -5.81 18.58
N ASP A 224 -14.29 -5.48 18.94
CA ASP A 224 -15.32 -6.44 19.38
C ASP A 224 -15.42 -7.62 18.39
N ASP A 225 -15.78 -8.82 18.86
CA ASP A 225 -15.85 -10.08 18.11
C ASP A 225 -16.85 -10.05 16.92
N ARG A 226 -17.50 -8.92 16.68
CA ARG A 226 -18.43 -8.66 15.59
C ARG A 226 -17.77 -8.49 14.21
N CYS A 227 -16.45 -8.33 14.12
CA CYS A 227 -15.72 -8.19 12.85
C CYS A 227 -14.52 -9.13 12.76
N PRO A 228 -14.69 -10.40 12.35
CA PRO A 228 -13.56 -11.30 12.11
C PRO A 228 -12.91 -10.99 10.75
N GLY A 229 -11.73 -10.36 10.73
CA GLY A 229 -10.93 -10.25 9.51
C GLY A 229 -9.66 -9.41 9.62
N PRO A 230 -8.79 -9.43 8.59
CA PRO A 230 -7.59 -8.61 8.53
C PRO A 230 -7.90 -7.13 8.22
N TYR A 231 -7.15 -6.22 8.84
CA TYR A 231 -7.37 -4.76 8.78
C TYR A 231 -6.22 -4.02 8.09
N LEU A 232 -6.52 -3.07 7.21
CA LEU A 232 -5.60 -2.16 6.52
C LEU A 232 -5.69 -0.74 7.08
N PHE A 233 -4.55 -0.10 7.30
CA PHE A 233 -4.46 1.26 7.88
C PHE A 233 -3.59 2.17 7.03
N THR A 234 -4.05 3.36 6.62
CA THR A 234 -3.17 4.35 5.98
C THR A 234 -2.36 5.10 7.03
N ARG A 235 -1.03 5.16 6.88
CA ARG A 235 -0.15 5.95 7.78
C ARG A 235 -0.08 7.42 7.36
N ASP A 236 -0.31 7.71 6.09
CA ASP A 236 -0.38 9.06 5.50
C ASP A 236 -1.40 9.01 4.35
N GLY A 237 -2.65 9.40 4.61
CA GLY A 237 -3.76 9.26 3.67
C GLY A 237 -3.73 10.34 2.58
N HIS A 238 -3.23 10.00 1.40
CA HIS A 238 -3.62 10.72 0.19
C HIS A 238 -4.43 9.76 -0.69
N PRO A 239 -5.68 10.10 -1.04
CA PRO A 239 -6.33 9.47 -2.17
C PRO A 239 -5.49 9.77 -3.41
N VAL A 240 -4.98 8.73 -4.07
CA VAL A 240 -4.45 8.90 -5.42
C VAL A 240 -5.66 9.06 -6.33
N GLU A 241 -6.06 10.30 -6.58
CA GLU A 241 -6.99 10.63 -7.66
C GLU A 241 -6.45 10.08 -8.98
N ARG A 242 -7.33 9.48 -9.78
CA ARG A 242 -7.04 9.08 -11.16
C ARG A 242 -7.39 10.21 -12.11
#